data_AF-A0A3B0VEA4-F1
#
_entry.id   AF-A0A3B0VEA4-F1
#
_cell.length_a   1.000
_cell.length_b   1.000
_cell.length_c   1.000
_cell.angle_alpha   90.00
_cell.angle_beta   90.00
_cell.angle_gamma   90.00
#
_symmetry.space_group_name_H-M   'P 1'
#
loop_
_entity.id
_entity.type
_entity.pdbx_description
1 polymer ?
#
loop_
_entity_poly.entity_id
_entity_poly.type
_entity_poly.pdbx_seq_one_letter_code
_entity_poly.pdbx_strand_id
1 'polypeptide(L)'
;MKKEYLSLFLGITLFGLAACGGTPTPLPPTQTAVPPTETVNVEVIAETAVPPTPTNEPIPTEAEPTSEALFPTPEVTATPTLTPTAEMPNYAITIAEPVTASTLLAGTEVTVRGNVQPPTTDPISITVTIGSFTAVSAQVVPDGTTGNWQVTAPVADTVSGPGLLTAALGRLTQTDQPIQIAFDRSSEEPYLALSRPVQGETAVAGHAFLLQGDSNNLIADAFTIGVMVDGCSNFIAAQKISLTGGIWFGFVILPQNAAAGPACAVAYTGEYKADDWREVQIPIQLRAFDDTQAVLLDLGNLGELTFARGEMTNLFGVAVNLPDRAVNIELVLDSASSGSQLIATGKAFADQFGFWSIDLAIPDDAPNGLGLLTISGGEEENYQEIRQTVTISP
;
A
#
# COMPACT_ATOMS: atom_id res chain seq x y z
N MET A 1 -34.10 56.21 -15.90
CA MET A 1 -34.82 56.45 -14.63
C MET A 1 -33.90 55.98 -13.51
N LYS A 2 -33.53 56.92 -12.63
CA LYS A 2 -32.65 56.73 -11.47
C LYS A 2 -33.38 55.99 -10.34
N LYS A 3 -32.66 55.19 -9.55
CA LYS A 3 -32.86 55.11 -8.10
C LYS A 3 -31.57 54.64 -7.41
N GLU A 4 -31.00 55.57 -6.64
CA GLU A 4 -29.97 55.39 -5.63
C GLU A 4 -30.65 55.15 -4.26
N TYR A 5 -30.01 54.36 -3.40
CA TYR A 5 -30.02 54.35 -1.92
C TYR A 5 -28.83 53.44 -1.55
N LEU A 6 -27.68 53.83 -1.00
CA LEU A 6 -27.24 54.74 0.07
C LEU A 6 -27.79 54.40 1.47
N SER A 7 -26.81 54.24 2.39
CA SER A 7 -26.83 54.17 3.87
C SER A 7 -26.76 52.75 4.46
N LEU A 8 -25.60 52.28 4.95
CA LEU A 8 -24.79 52.71 6.12
C LEU A 8 -25.45 52.31 7.46
N PHE A 9 -24.95 51.23 8.08
CA PHE A 9 -24.91 51.11 9.53
C PHE A 9 -23.57 50.50 9.99
N LEU A 10 -22.87 51.35 10.73
CA LEU A 10 -21.64 51.19 11.48
C LEU A 10 -22.03 50.81 12.93
N GLY A 11 -21.29 49.93 13.61
CA GLY A 11 -21.44 49.69 15.06
C GLY A 11 -21.10 48.25 15.48
N ILE A 12 -19.84 47.91 15.80
CA ILE A 12 -19.18 47.96 17.13
C ILE A 12 -19.65 46.86 18.12
N THR A 13 -18.75 45.91 18.40
CA THR A 13 -18.45 45.28 19.73
C THR A 13 -17.31 44.27 19.45
N LEU A 14 -16.03 44.43 19.82
CA LEU A 14 -15.36 44.74 21.09
C LEU A 14 -15.86 43.96 22.32
N PHE A 15 -15.34 42.76 22.48
CA PHE A 15 -15.07 42.01 23.73
C PHE A 15 -13.82 41.18 23.41
N GLY A 16 -12.77 41.06 24.20
CA GLY A 16 -12.45 41.47 25.56
C GLY A 16 -11.20 40.67 25.92
N LEU A 17 -10.10 41.35 26.24
CA LEU A 17 -8.87 40.77 26.75
C LEU A 17 -9.10 40.09 28.12
N ALA A 18 -8.34 39.00 28.36
CA ALA A 18 -7.66 38.62 29.60
C ALA A 18 -7.89 37.16 30.01
N ALA A 19 -6.83 36.34 29.97
CA ALA A 19 -6.34 35.60 31.14
C ALA A 19 -5.00 34.93 30.82
N CYS A 20 -3.93 35.50 31.39
CA CYS A 20 -2.66 34.84 31.64
C CYS A 20 -2.84 33.67 32.62
N GLY A 21 -1.95 32.67 32.53
CA GLY A 21 -1.34 32.09 33.72
C GLY A 21 -1.40 30.58 33.85
N GLY A 22 -0.21 29.96 33.84
CA GLY A 22 0.07 28.79 34.70
C GLY A 22 0.62 27.56 34.02
N THR A 23 1.91 27.57 33.65
CA THR A 23 2.74 26.36 33.56
C THR A 23 3.01 25.81 34.97
N PRO A 24 2.89 24.49 35.20
CA PRO A 24 3.67 23.83 36.23
C PRO A 24 4.63 22.79 35.63
N THR A 25 5.92 22.98 35.89
CA THR A 25 6.99 21.97 35.74
C THR A 25 7.89 22.13 36.97
N PRO A 26 8.65 21.12 37.44
CA PRO A 26 8.44 19.66 37.53
C PRO A 26 8.54 19.15 38.99
N LEU A 27 8.39 17.85 39.22
CA LEU A 27 9.08 17.15 40.32
C LEU A 27 9.40 15.69 39.93
N PRO A 28 10.68 15.24 40.02
CA PRO A 28 11.09 13.83 39.99
C PRO A 28 10.89 13.20 41.39
N PRO A 29 10.86 11.87 41.63
CA PRO A 29 11.91 10.87 41.31
C PRO A 29 11.31 9.48 40.92
N THR A 30 12.00 8.39 40.56
CA THR A 30 13.05 7.66 41.28
C THR A 30 13.58 6.55 40.37
N GLN A 31 14.91 6.44 40.25
CA GLN A 31 15.59 5.26 39.69
C GLN A 31 15.41 4.06 40.63
N THR A 32 15.16 2.86 40.10
CA THR A 32 15.51 1.63 40.81
C THR A 32 16.24 0.70 39.84
N ALA A 33 17.41 0.28 40.29
CA ALA A 33 18.38 -0.53 39.58
C ALA A 33 17.96 -2.02 39.49
N VAL A 34 18.52 -2.63 38.45
CA VAL A 34 18.54 -4.04 37.98
C VAL A 34 19.60 -4.86 38.79
N PRO A 35 19.86 -6.19 38.64
CA PRO A 35 19.09 -7.47 38.53
C PRO A 35 19.51 -8.50 39.66
N PRO A 36 19.28 -9.85 39.54
CA PRO A 36 20.10 -10.74 38.68
C PRO A 36 19.38 -11.91 37.95
N THR A 37 20.08 -12.33 36.90
CA THR A 37 20.14 -13.60 36.15
C THR A 37 19.73 -14.89 36.86
N GLU A 38 19.00 -15.77 36.15
CA GLU A 38 19.21 -17.23 36.23
C GLU A 38 19.17 -17.87 34.84
N THR A 39 20.33 -18.39 34.45
CA THR A 39 20.55 -19.40 33.41
C THR A 39 20.06 -20.75 33.91
N VAL A 40 19.23 -21.45 33.13
CA VAL A 40 19.09 -22.91 33.25
C VAL A 40 19.41 -23.54 31.90
N ASN A 41 20.57 -24.19 31.90
CA ASN A 41 21.06 -25.11 30.91
C ASN A 41 20.58 -26.52 31.33
N VAL A 42 19.86 -27.24 30.47
CA VAL A 42 19.74 -28.70 30.61
C VAL A 42 19.95 -29.32 29.24
N GLU A 43 21.07 -30.05 29.15
CA GLU A 43 21.52 -30.84 28.02
C GLU A 43 21.28 -32.34 28.32
N VAL A 44 20.80 -33.07 27.29
CA VAL A 44 20.87 -34.54 27.05
C VAL A 44 19.98 -35.41 27.97
N ILE A 45 19.17 -36.36 27.46
CA ILE A 45 19.57 -37.73 27.06
C ILE A 45 18.74 -38.28 25.88
N ALA A 46 19.44 -38.88 24.90
CA ALA A 46 18.92 -39.71 23.82
C ALA A 46 18.93 -41.20 24.19
N GLU A 47 17.99 -41.99 23.63
CA GLU A 47 17.95 -43.46 23.40
C GLU A 47 16.49 -43.96 23.57
N THR A 48 15.87 -44.85 22.80
CA THR A 48 16.31 -45.91 21.87
C THR A 48 15.16 -46.23 20.90
N ALA A 49 15.48 -46.58 19.65
CA ALA A 49 14.54 -47.14 18.67
C ALA A 49 14.36 -48.66 18.88
N VAL A 50 13.13 -49.17 18.80
CA VAL A 50 12.85 -50.61 18.64
C VAL A 50 11.83 -50.81 17.50
N PRO A 51 12.11 -51.69 16.52
CA PRO A 51 11.22 -51.95 15.39
C PRO A 51 10.22 -53.08 15.71
N PRO A 52 8.98 -53.07 15.15
CA PRO A 52 8.13 -54.25 15.15
C PRO A 52 8.50 -55.23 14.02
N THR A 53 8.55 -56.50 14.42
CA THR A 53 8.85 -57.73 13.68
C THR A 53 7.83 -58.07 12.58
N PRO A 54 8.25 -58.66 11.43
CA PRO A 54 7.33 -59.23 10.45
C PRO A 54 6.87 -60.64 10.88
N THR A 55 5.56 -60.88 10.88
CA THR A 55 4.97 -62.21 11.09
C THR A 55 4.75 -62.89 9.74
N ASN A 56 5.43 -64.02 9.54
CA ASN A 56 5.18 -64.98 8.47
C ASN A 56 4.22 -66.08 8.96
N GLU A 57 3.61 -66.74 7.96
CA GLU A 57 2.92 -68.04 7.93
C GLU A 57 1.40 -68.12 8.22
N PRO A 58 0.67 -69.13 7.67
CA PRO A 58 1.04 -70.12 6.65
C PRO A 58 0.06 -70.23 5.46
N ILE A 59 0.55 -70.82 4.37
CA ILE A 59 -0.22 -71.27 3.20
C ILE A 59 -0.92 -72.60 3.55
N PRO A 60 -2.24 -72.76 3.33
CA PRO A 60 -2.89 -74.06 3.47
C PRO A 60 -2.77 -74.90 2.20
N THR A 61 -2.26 -76.12 2.39
CA THR A 61 -2.17 -77.24 1.46
C THR A 61 -3.54 -77.66 0.92
N GLU A 62 -3.52 -78.01 -0.37
CA GLU A 62 -4.57 -78.62 -1.19
C GLU A 62 -5.11 -79.93 -0.59
N ALA A 63 -6.44 -80.09 -0.61
CA ALA A 63 -7.13 -81.34 -0.32
C ALA A 63 -8.01 -81.74 -1.52
N GLU A 64 -7.82 -82.97 -1.97
CA GLU A 64 -8.53 -83.63 -3.07
C GLU A 64 -10.01 -83.95 -2.74
N PRO A 65 -10.84 -84.23 -3.77
CA PRO A 65 -12.28 -84.04 -3.72
C PRO A 65 -13.02 -85.26 -3.17
N THR A 66 -14.12 -85.01 -2.45
CA THR A 66 -15.13 -86.04 -2.21
C THR A 66 -16.55 -85.47 -2.23
N SER A 67 -17.38 -86.14 -3.02
CA SER A 67 -18.80 -86.41 -2.82
C SER A 67 -19.82 -85.28 -2.98
N GLU A 68 -20.68 -85.49 -3.99
CA GLU A 68 -22.01 -84.93 -4.21
C GLU A 68 -22.77 -84.53 -2.93
N ALA A 69 -23.19 -83.27 -2.86
CA ALA A 69 -24.32 -82.84 -2.05
C ALA A 69 -25.01 -81.62 -2.67
N LEU A 70 -26.32 -81.76 -2.85
CA LEU A 70 -27.27 -80.85 -3.47
C LEU A 70 -27.42 -79.54 -2.67
N PHE A 71 -26.87 -78.42 -3.16
CA PHE A 71 -27.23 -77.07 -2.71
C PHE A 71 -27.24 -76.08 -3.90
N PRO A 72 -28.20 -75.13 -3.94
CA PRO A 72 -28.32 -74.18 -5.04
C PRO A 72 -27.10 -73.25 -5.10
N THR A 73 -26.60 -73.05 -6.32
CA THR A 73 -25.50 -72.13 -6.64
C THR A 73 -25.81 -70.73 -6.07
N PRO A 74 -24.95 -70.12 -5.23
CA PRO A 74 -25.13 -68.72 -4.88
C PRO A 74 -24.96 -67.87 -6.15
N GLU A 75 -25.95 -67.04 -6.46
CA GLU A 75 -25.81 -66.01 -7.50
C GLU A 75 -24.61 -65.13 -7.13
N VAL A 76 -23.55 -65.20 -7.94
CA VAL A 76 -22.45 -64.25 -7.90
C VAL A 76 -23.03 -62.90 -8.31
N THR A 77 -23.41 -62.10 -7.33
CA THR A 77 -23.75 -60.69 -7.55
C THR A 77 -22.49 -60.03 -8.10
N ALA A 78 -22.53 -59.57 -9.35
CA ALA A 78 -21.42 -58.89 -9.98
C ALA A 78 -20.95 -57.74 -9.08
N THR A 79 -19.69 -57.77 -8.66
CA THR A 79 -19.05 -56.66 -7.97
C THR A 79 -19.26 -55.40 -8.82
N PRO A 80 -19.79 -54.29 -8.27
CA PRO A 80 -19.96 -53.07 -9.04
C PRO A 80 -18.60 -52.68 -9.62
N THR A 81 -18.50 -52.69 -10.94
CA THR A 81 -17.32 -52.17 -11.63
C THR A 81 -17.23 -50.69 -11.27
N LEU A 82 -16.19 -50.31 -10.53
CA LEU A 82 -15.90 -48.90 -10.26
C LEU A 82 -15.82 -48.21 -11.63
N THR A 83 -16.82 -47.38 -11.93
CA THR A 83 -16.77 -46.54 -13.11
C THR A 83 -15.55 -45.64 -12.94
N PRO A 84 -14.61 -45.60 -13.90
CA PRO A 84 -13.44 -44.73 -13.77
C PRO A 84 -13.95 -43.32 -13.50
N THR A 85 -13.55 -42.74 -12.35
CA THR A 85 -13.79 -41.34 -12.04
C THR A 85 -13.19 -40.56 -13.21
N ALA A 86 -14.04 -39.89 -14.00
CA ALA A 86 -13.58 -39.09 -15.12
C ALA A 86 -12.52 -38.12 -14.60
N GLU A 87 -11.31 -38.20 -15.16
CA GLU A 87 -10.22 -37.31 -14.79
C GLU A 87 -10.66 -35.89 -15.16
N MET A 88 -10.74 -35.02 -14.15
CA MET A 88 -11.19 -33.65 -14.36
C MET A 88 -10.17 -32.95 -15.27
N PRO A 89 -10.60 -32.28 -16.36
CA PRO A 89 -9.65 -31.68 -17.29
C PRO A 89 -8.78 -30.66 -16.57
N ASN A 90 -7.47 -30.69 -16.82
CA ASN A 90 -6.55 -29.67 -16.30
C ASN A 90 -6.66 -28.42 -17.18
N TYR A 91 -7.39 -27.41 -16.71
CA TYR A 91 -7.61 -26.17 -17.42
C TYR A 91 -6.49 -25.15 -17.14
N ALA A 92 -5.99 -24.52 -18.20
CA ALA A 92 -5.15 -23.34 -18.16
C ALA A 92 -5.91 -22.16 -18.79
N ILE A 93 -6.03 -21.06 -18.06
CA ILE A 93 -6.59 -19.80 -18.56
C ILE A 93 -5.46 -18.79 -18.75
N THR A 94 -5.55 -17.95 -19.77
CA THR A 94 -4.59 -16.86 -20.02
C THR A 94 -5.32 -15.57 -20.31
N ILE A 95 -4.72 -14.45 -19.91
CA ILE A 95 -5.18 -13.10 -20.24
C ILE A 95 -4.19 -12.55 -21.28
N ALA A 96 -4.70 -12.18 -22.44
CA ALA A 96 -3.89 -11.60 -23.52
C ALA A 96 -3.94 -10.08 -23.49
N GLU A 97 -5.13 -9.50 -23.24
CA GLU A 97 -5.31 -8.07 -23.06
C GLU A 97 -6.30 -7.76 -21.92
N PRO A 98 -6.10 -6.65 -21.18
CA PRO A 98 -4.94 -5.75 -21.24
C PRO A 98 -3.62 -6.47 -20.91
N VAL A 99 -2.46 -5.92 -21.27
CA VAL A 99 -1.17 -6.52 -20.90
C VAL A 99 -0.83 -6.20 -19.44
N THR A 100 0.08 -6.97 -18.84
CA THR A 100 0.56 -6.74 -17.47
C THR A 100 0.99 -5.28 -17.25
N ALA A 101 0.59 -4.71 -16.11
CA ALA A 101 0.87 -3.32 -15.72
C ALA A 101 0.28 -2.25 -16.66
N SER A 102 -0.76 -2.59 -17.44
CA SER A 102 -1.55 -1.59 -18.17
C SER A 102 -2.33 -0.68 -17.21
N THR A 103 -2.53 0.56 -17.63
CA THR A 103 -3.43 1.50 -16.95
C THR A 103 -4.80 1.50 -17.63
N LEU A 104 -5.86 1.26 -16.86
CA LEU A 104 -7.25 1.43 -17.26
C LEU A 104 -7.78 2.76 -16.74
N LEU A 105 -8.64 3.42 -17.51
CA LEU A 105 -9.29 4.65 -17.09
C LEU A 105 -10.62 4.32 -16.39
N ALA A 106 -10.79 4.84 -15.18
CA ALA A 106 -12.04 4.75 -14.44
C ALA A 106 -13.19 5.42 -15.22
N GLY A 107 -14.39 4.87 -15.16
CA GLY A 107 -15.57 5.36 -15.90
C GLY A 107 -15.60 5.03 -17.39
N THR A 108 -14.63 4.26 -17.90
CA THR A 108 -14.56 3.85 -19.31
C THR A 108 -14.88 2.37 -19.50
N GLU A 109 -15.20 1.96 -20.74
CA GLU A 109 -15.30 0.54 -21.07
C GLU A 109 -13.92 -0.06 -21.35
N VAL A 110 -13.61 -1.19 -20.72
CA VAL A 110 -12.40 -1.97 -21.00
C VAL A 110 -12.77 -3.25 -21.73
N THR A 111 -11.98 -3.62 -22.73
CA THR A 111 -12.05 -4.94 -23.37
C THR A 111 -10.97 -5.85 -22.79
N VAL A 112 -11.39 -6.98 -22.22
CA VAL A 112 -10.52 -8.03 -21.71
C VAL A 112 -10.65 -9.24 -22.63
N ARG A 113 -9.53 -9.83 -23.06
CA ARG A 113 -9.52 -11.01 -23.92
C ARG A 113 -8.41 -11.98 -23.55
N GLY A 114 -8.62 -13.24 -23.89
CA GLY A 114 -7.67 -14.30 -23.58
C GLY A 114 -8.09 -15.65 -24.19
N ASN A 115 -7.49 -16.71 -23.67
CA ASN A 115 -7.75 -18.08 -24.12
C ASN A 115 -7.86 -19.05 -22.92
N VAL A 116 -8.58 -20.14 -23.09
CA VAL A 116 -8.63 -21.27 -22.16
C VAL A 116 -8.31 -22.58 -22.88
N GLN A 117 -7.46 -23.41 -22.27
CA GLN A 117 -7.05 -24.72 -22.78
C GLN A 117 -7.25 -25.81 -21.73
N PRO A 118 -7.89 -26.94 -22.06
CA PRO A 118 -8.59 -27.21 -23.32
C PRO A 118 -9.84 -26.30 -23.51
N PRO A 119 -10.33 -26.12 -24.75
CA PRO A 119 -11.55 -25.36 -25.00
C PRO A 119 -12.74 -25.89 -24.19
N THR A 120 -13.56 -24.98 -23.67
CA THR A 120 -14.75 -25.27 -22.87
C THR A 120 -15.88 -24.32 -23.24
N THR A 121 -17.09 -24.63 -22.77
CA THR A 121 -18.26 -23.74 -22.80
C THR A 121 -18.65 -23.25 -21.41
N ASP A 122 -17.84 -23.55 -20.40
CA ASP A 122 -18.06 -23.08 -19.03
C ASP A 122 -17.73 -21.58 -18.91
N PRO A 123 -18.53 -20.80 -18.17
CA PRO A 123 -18.34 -19.36 -18.08
C PRO A 123 -17.07 -18.99 -17.30
N ILE A 124 -16.33 -18.03 -17.85
CA ILE A 124 -15.19 -17.39 -17.21
C ILE A 124 -15.69 -16.12 -16.51
N SER A 125 -15.38 -16.00 -15.22
CA SER A 125 -15.60 -14.77 -14.46
C SER A 125 -14.37 -13.87 -14.58
N ILE A 126 -14.60 -12.61 -14.94
CA ILE A 126 -13.59 -11.57 -15.02
C ILE A 126 -13.86 -10.55 -13.92
N THR A 127 -12.88 -10.35 -13.04
CA THR A 127 -12.97 -9.39 -11.95
C THR A 127 -11.73 -8.52 -11.89
N VAL A 128 -11.91 -7.22 -11.68
CA VAL A 128 -10.82 -6.32 -11.32
C VAL A 128 -11.05 -5.84 -9.89
N THR A 129 -10.07 -6.02 -9.02
CA THR A 129 -10.14 -5.58 -7.62
C THR A 129 -9.07 -4.56 -7.28
N ILE A 130 -9.42 -3.58 -6.45
CA ILE A 130 -8.50 -2.61 -5.82
C ILE A 130 -8.81 -2.61 -4.33
N GLY A 131 -7.89 -3.12 -3.51
CA GLY A 131 -8.15 -3.32 -2.08
C GLY A 131 -9.40 -4.16 -1.86
N SER A 132 -10.41 -3.59 -1.20
CA SER A 132 -11.72 -4.21 -0.97
C SER A 132 -12.76 -3.97 -2.08
N PHE A 133 -12.46 -3.11 -3.05
CA PHE A 133 -13.39 -2.72 -4.10
C PHE A 133 -13.28 -3.63 -5.32
N THR A 134 -14.44 -3.92 -5.94
CA THR A 134 -14.52 -4.55 -7.26
C THR A 134 -14.80 -3.47 -8.29
N ALA A 135 -13.80 -3.16 -9.12
CA ALA A 135 -13.89 -2.12 -10.15
C ALA A 135 -14.47 -2.64 -11.48
N VAL A 136 -14.31 -3.93 -11.78
CA VAL A 136 -14.92 -4.60 -12.94
C VAL A 136 -15.46 -5.93 -12.48
N SER A 137 -16.67 -6.29 -12.93
CA SER A 137 -17.22 -7.62 -12.77
C SER A 137 -17.99 -8.00 -14.03
N ALA A 138 -17.56 -9.06 -14.70
CA ALA A 138 -18.18 -9.54 -15.92
C ALA A 138 -18.08 -11.07 -16.04
N GLN A 139 -18.89 -11.64 -16.91
CA GLN A 139 -18.80 -13.05 -17.28
C GLN A 139 -18.80 -13.20 -18.80
N VAL A 140 -18.06 -14.19 -19.28
CA VAL A 140 -17.99 -14.53 -20.70
C VAL A 140 -17.97 -16.03 -20.88
N VAL A 141 -18.67 -16.50 -21.91
CA VAL A 141 -18.57 -17.90 -22.33
C VAL A 141 -17.50 -17.98 -23.42
N PRO A 142 -16.41 -18.75 -23.23
CA PRO A 142 -15.40 -18.96 -24.24
C PRO A 142 -15.95 -19.70 -25.46
N ASP A 143 -15.32 -19.51 -26.61
CA ASP A 143 -15.62 -20.28 -27.81
C ASP A 143 -15.23 -21.75 -27.59
N GLY A 144 -16.22 -22.66 -27.66
CA GLY A 144 -16.02 -24.08 -27.35
C GLY A 144 -15.12 -24.86 -28.32
N THR A 145 -14.67 -24.24 -29.43
CA THR A 145 -13.76 -24.88 -30.39
C THR A 145 -12.32 -24.40 -30.24
N THR A 146 -12.14 -23.10 -30.03
CA THR A 146 -10.83 -22.44 -29.98
C THR A 146 -10.37 -22.09 -28.57
N GLY A 147 -11.31 -22.03 -27.61
CA GLY A 147 -11.07 -21.56 -26.24
C GLY A 147 -10.91 -20.05 -26.12
N ASN A 148 -11.07 -19.28 -27.21
CA ASN A 148 -10.92 -17.83 -27.18
C ASN A 148 -12.10 -17.18 -26.48
N TRP A 149 -11.83 -16.15 -25.68
CA TRP A 149 -12.86 -15.37 -25.00
C TRP A 149 -12.53 -13.88 -25.04
N GLN A 150 -13.59 -13.06 -25.06
CA GLN A 150 -13.49 -11.61 -25.03
C GLN A 150 -14.74 -11.04 -24.37
N VAL A 151 -14.56 -10.06 -23.49
CA VAL A 151 -15.65 -9.32 -22.87
C VAL A 151 -15.30 -7.85 -22.78
N THR A 152 -16.30 -7.01 -23.01
CA THR A 152 -16.23 -5.57 -22.77
C THR A 152 -17.10 -5.25 -21.58
N ALA A 153 -16.54 -4.53 -20.61
CA ALA A 153 -17.22 -4.20 -19.36
C ALA A 153 -16.83 -2.78 -18.90
N PRO A 154 -17.74 -2.06 -18.22
CA PRO A 154 -17.41 -0.76 -17.64
C PRO A 154 -16.46 -0.92 -16.45
N VAL A 155 -15.50 0.00 -16.35
CA VAL A 155 -14.65 0.20 -15.17
C VAL A 155 -15.36 1.19 -14.26
N ALA A 156 -15.55 0.81 -13.00
CA ALA A 156 -16.14 1.69 -11.98
C ALA A 156 -15.38 3.03 -11.94
N ASP A 157 -16.14 4.11 -11.83
CA ASP A 157 -15.66 5.49 -11.77
C ASP A 157 -15.34 5.95 -10.35
N THR A 158 -15.51 5.10 -9.34
CA THR A 158 -15.40 5.49 -7.92
C THR A 158 -14.03 5.23 -7.30
N VAL A 159 -13.19 4.37 -7.89
CA VAL A 159 -11.94 3.90 -7.29
C VAL A 159 -10.78 3.87 -8.28
N SER A 160 -9.60 4.26 -7.81
CA SER A 160 -8.33 4.18 -8.54
C SER A 160 -7.20 3.66 -7.65
N GLY A 161 -6.13 3.16 -8.27
CA GLY A 161 -5.05 2.48 -7.57
C GLY A 161 -4.54 1.24 -8.30
N PRO A 162 -3.47 0.60 -7.79
CA PRO A 162 -3.02 -0.70 -8.27
C PRO A 162 -4.09 -1.74 -7.96
N GLY A 163 -4.40 -2.54 -8.98
CA GLY A 163 -5.43 -3.58 -8.90
C GLY A 163 -4.98 -4.90 -9.47
N LEU A 164 -5.81 -5.91 -9.28
CA LEU A 164 -5.62 -7.26 -9.80
C LEU A 164 -6.76 -7.60 -10.74
N LEU A 165 -6.43 -7.84 -12.01
CA LEU A 165 -7.33 -8.43 -12.99
C LEU A 165 -7.26 -9.94 -12.86
N THR A 166 -8.36 -10.56 -12.49
CA THR A 166 -8.51 -11.99 -12.30
C THR A 166 -9.46 -12.55 -13.35
N ALA A 167 -9.01 -13.59 -14.06
CA ALA A 167 -9.86 -14.43 -14.91
C ALA A 167 -9.96 -15.83 -14.29
N ALA A 168 -11.18 -16.28 -13.98
CA ALA A 168 -11.42 -17.53 -13.27
C ALA A 168 -12.47 -18.40 -13.99
N LEU A 169 -12.14 -19.67 -14.20
CA LEU A 169 -13.08 -20.69 -14.68
C LEU A 169 -13.66 -21.44 -13.47
N GLY A 170 -14.67 -20.86 -12.82
CA GLY A 170 -15.23 -21.38 -11.58
C GLY A 170 -14.15 -21.57 -10.51
N ARG A 171 -14.01 -22.78 -9.98
CA ARG A 171 -12.94 -23.17 -9.04
C ARG A 171 -11.84 -24.01 -9.68
N LEU A 172 -11.88 -24.19 -11.00
CA LEU A 172 -11.01 -25.13 -11.71
C LEU A 172 -9.63 -24.51 -11.98
N THR A 173 -9.62 -23.25 -12.42
CA THR A 173 -8.39 -22.52 -12.72
C THR A 173 -8.62 -21.02 -12.61
N GLN A 174 -7.56 -20.29 -12.29
CA GLN A 174 -7.55 -18.84 -12.15
C GLN A 174 -6.22 -18.29 -12.67
N THR A 175 -6.25 -17.10 -13.25
CA THR A 175 -5.05 -16.33 -13.59
C THR A 175 -5.24 -14.88 -13.19
N ASP A 176 -4.21 -14.34 -12.56
CA ASP A 176 -4.18 -12.99 -12.05
C ASP A 176 -3.15 -12.16 -12.81
N GLN A 177 -3.48 -10.91 -13.07
CA GLN A 177 -2.60 -9.97 -13.75
C GLN A 177 -2.67 -8.60 -13.08
N PRO A 178 -1.53 -8.03 -12.65
CA PRO A 178 -1.53 -6.70 -12.08
C PRO A 178 -1.86 -5.65 -13.15
N ILE A 179 -2.68 -4.69 -12.76
CA ILE A 179 -3.05 -3.54 -13.58
C ILE A 179 -3.09 -2.28 -12.70
N GLN A 180 -3.21 -1.11 -13.31
CA GLN A 180 -3.47 0.15 -12.63
C GLN A 180 -4.83 0.69 -13.08
N ILE A 181 -5.63 1.24 -12.17
CA ILE A 181 -6.77 2.09 -12.54
C ILE A 181 -6.44 3.53 -12.17
N ALA A 182 -6.77 4.47 -13.05
CA ALA A 182 -6.57 5.89 -12.84
C ALA A 182 -7.83 6.68 -13.21
N PHE A 183 -8.09 7.75 -12.46
CA PHE A 183 -9.06 8.76 -12.88
C PHE A 183 -8.51 9.58 -14.05
N ASP A 184 -9.39 10.01 -14.95
CA ASP A 184 -9.01 10.87 -16.06
C ASP A 184 -8.88 12.34 -15.60
N ARG A 185 -7.64 12.82 -15.56
CA ARG A 185 -7.32 14.22 -15.20
C ARG A 185 -7.92 15.25 -16.15
N SER A 186 -8.20 14.86 -17.40
CA SER A 186 -8.74 15.75 -18.42
C SER A 186 -10.26 15.91 -18.37
N SER A 187 -10.93 15.11 -17.55
CA SER A 187 -12.37 15.20 -17.33
C SER A 187 -12.75 16.40 -16.45
N GLU A 188 -14.03 16.79 -16.50
CA GLU A 188 -14.61 17.78 -15.56
C GLU A 188 -15.01 17.13 -14.22
N GLU A 189 -14.82 15.82 -14.07
CA GLU A 189 -15.13 15.09 -12.84
C GLU A 189 -14.07 15.31 -11.75
N PRO A 190 -14.39 15.00 -10.48
CA PRO A 190 -13.42 15.07 -9.41
C PRO A 190 -12.24 14.14 -9.67
N TYR A 191 -11.04 14.71 -9.61
CA TYR A 191 -9.79 14.02 -9.84
C TYR A 191 -8.97 14.01 -8.56
N LEU A 192 -8.45 12.83 -8.24
CA LEU A 192 -7.53 12.63 -7.12
C LEU A 192 -6.50 11.57 -7.52
N ALA A 193 -5.24 11.80 -7.21
CA ALA A 193 -4.18 10.83 -7.42
C ALA A 193 -3.19 10.88 -6.26
N LEU A 194 -2.66 9.71 -5.89
CA LEU A 194 -1.57 9.57 -4.93
C LEU A 194 -0.27 9.34 -5.69
N SER A 195 0.73 10.19 -5.44
CA SER A 195 2.11 10.00 -5.90
C SER A 195 3.00 9.40 -4.82
N ARG A 196 2.65 9.63 -3.54
CA ARG A 196 3.17 8.88 -2.40
C ARG A 196 2.06 8.49 -1.43
N PRO A 197 2.11 7.29 -0.86
CA PRO A 197 3.17 6.30 -1.00
C PRO A 197 3.18 5.56 -2.34
N VAL A 198 4.26 4.83 -2.63
CA VAL A 198 4.29 3.80 -3.67
C VAL A 198 3.79 2.45 -3.12
N GLN A 199 3.44 1.52 -4.02
CA GLN A 199 2.95 0.21 -3.61
C GLN A 199 3.99 -0.53 -2.75
N GLY A 200 3.57 -0.98 -1.57
CA GLY A 200 4.41 -1.72 -0.63
C GLY A 200 5.29 -0.85 0.26
N GLU A 201 5.17 0.48 0.19
CA GLU A 201 5.87 1.39 1.09
C GLU A 201 5.54 1.09 2.56
N THR A 202 6.50 1.34 3.45
CA THR A 202 6.36 1.01 4.87
C THR A 202 5.89 2.22 5.65
N ALA A 203 4.86 2.02 6.47
CA ALA A 203 4.43 2.96 7.50
C ALA A 203 4.69 2.35 8.89
N VAL A 204 4.87 3.18 9.91
CA VAL A 204 5.14 2.73 11.28
C VAL A 204 4.12 3.34 12.22
N ALA A 205 3.46 2.50 13.02
CA ALA A 205 2.54 2.95 14.05
C ALA A 205 3.21 3.99 14.96
N GLY A 206 2.44 4.98 15.45
CA GLY A 206 2.96 6.04 16.31
C GLY A 206 3.72 7.18 15.61
N HIS A 207 4.03 7.04 14.32
CA HIS A 207 4.76 8.04 13.55
C HIS A 207 3.86 8.73 12.52
N ALA A 208 4.30 9.89 12.04
CA ALA A 208 3.74 10.57 10.89
C ALA A 208 3.97 9.74 9.63
N PHE A 209 2.97 9.65 8.78
CA PHE A 209 3.04 9.03 7.48
C PHE A 209 2.74 10.09 6.42
N LEU A 210 3.68 10.26 5.48
CA LEU A 210 3.62 11.27 4.43
C LEU A 210 2.75 10.74 3.28
N LEU A 211 1.75 11.53 2.89
CA LEU A 211 1.00 11.32 1.65
C LEU A 211 1.18 12.52 0.74
N GLN A 212 1.30 12.25 -0.55
CA GLN A 212 1.46 13.27 -1.57
C GLN A 212 0.63 12.91 -2.79
N GLY A 213 0.20 13.92 -3.52
CA GLY A 213 -0.64 13.70 -4.68
C GLY A 213 -0.93 14.93 -5.50
N ASP A 214 -1.87 14.75 -6.42
CA ASP A 214 -2.46 15.81 -7.24
C ASP A 214 -3.98 15.69 -7.14
N SER A 215 -4.66 16.81 -7.32
CA SER A 215 -6.12 16.88 -7.21
C SER A 215 -6.69 17.95 -8.13
N ASN A 216 -7.91 17.75 -8.60
CA ASN A 216 -8.64 18.77 -9.35
C ASN A 216 -10.14 18.56 -9.21
N ASN A 217 -10.94 19.62 -9.43
CA ASN A 217 -12.40 19.56 -9.40
C ASN A 217 -12.97 18.88 -8.13
N LEU A 218 -12.34 19.13 -6.98
CA LEU A 218 -12.69 18.46 -5.72
C LEU A 218 -14.09 18.83 -5.25
N ILE A 219 -14.79 17.88 -4.63
CA ILE A 219 -16.11 18.13 -4.06
C ILE A 219 -15.94 18.99 -2.80
N ALA A 220 -16.62 20.14 -2.80
CA ALA A 220 -16.52 21.16 -1.75
C ALA A 220 -15.09 21.62 -1.45
N ASP A 221 -14.22 21.65 -2.48
CA ASP A 221 -12.81 22.06 -2.37
C ASP A 221 -12.07 21.31 -1.24
N ALA A 222 -12.39 20.03 -1.06
CA ALA A 222 -11.82 19.23 0.01
C ALA A 222 -11.68 17.74 -0.34
N PHE A 223 -10.74 17.11 0.34
CA PHE A 223 -10.53 15.68 0.31
C PHE A 223 -10.00 15.22 1.67
N THR A 224 -10.00 13.92 1.91
CA THR A 224 -9.48 13.30 3.12
C THR A 224 -8.38 12.33 2.74
N ILE A 225 -7.26 12.42 3.45
CA ILE A 225 -6.18 11.44 3.38
C ILE A 225 -6.19 10.56 4.63
N GLY A 226 -5.68 9.34 4.54
CA GLY A 226 -5.68 8.44 5.68
C GLY A 226 -4.98 7.13 5.42
N VAL A 227 -4.97 6.29 6.45
CA VAL A 227 -4.56 4.89 6.38
C VAL A 227 -5.71 4.02 6.84
N MET A 228 -6.02 3.01 6.03
CA MET A 228 -7.00 1.97 6.33
C MET A 228 -6.34 0.62 6.62
N VAL A 229 -6.95 -0.17 7.49
CA VAL A 229 -6.60 -1.57 7.81
C VAL A 229 -7.78 -2.50 7.50
N ASP A 230 -7.66 -3.78 7.89
CA ASP A 230 -8.69 -4.81 7.71
C ASP A 230 -9.13 -4.98 6.25
N GLY A 231 -8.15 -5.20 5.37
CA GLY A 231 -8.41 -5.28 3.93
C GLY A 231 -8.84 -3.96 3.31
N CYS A 232 -8.34 -2.84 3.83
CA CYS A 232 -8.61 -1.49 3.32
C CYS A 232 -10.09 -1.14 3.41
N SER A 233 -10.66 -1.31 4.62
CA SER A 233 -12.06 -1.05 4.91
C SER A 233 -12.28 -0.14 6.13
N ASN A 234 -11.33 -0.10 7.07
CA ASN A 234 -11.45 0.68 8.31
C ASN A 234 -10.31 1.69 8.46
N PHE A 235 -10.62 2.97 8.64
CA PHE A 235 -9.61 3.99 8.93
C PHE A 235 -9.04 3.83 10.33
N ILE A 236 -7.70 3.85 10.44
CA ILE A 236 -6.99 4.00 11.73
C ILE A 236 -6.51 5.44 11.96
N ALA A 237 -6.31 6.19 10.88
CA ALA A 237 -5.95 7.60 10.91
C ALA A 237 -6.50 8.27 9.66
N ALA A 238 -7.00 9.49 9.81
CA ALA A 238 -7.45 10.30 8.69
C ALA A 238 -7.32 11.78 9.00
N GLN A 239 -7.10 12.58 7.95
CA GLN A 239 -7.05 14.04 8.02
C GLN A 239 -7.79 14.62 6.81
N LYS A 240 -8.68 15.57 7.07
CA LYS A 240 -9.33 16.36 6.01
C LYS A 240 -8.45 17.53 5.61
N ILE A 241 -8.30 17.74 4.30
CA ILE A 241 -7.55 18.84 3.68
C ILE A 241 -8.55 19.68 2.88
N SER A 242 -8.43 21.01 2.98
CA SER A 242 -9.21 21.96 2.18
C SER A 242 -8.28 22.63 1.17
N LEU A 243 -8.52 22.37 -0.11
CA LEU A 243 -7.71 22.80 -1.25
C LEU A 243 -8.60 22.80 -2.51
N THR A 244 -8.52 23.84 -3.33
CA THR A 244 -9.28 23.92 -4.59
C THR A 244 -8.77 22.92 -5.65
N GLY A 245 -7.46 22.65 -5.65
CA GLY A 245 -6.81 21.70 -6.55
C GLY A 245 -5.30 21.94 -6.61
N GLY A 246 -4.62 21.12 -7.40
CA GLY A 246 -3.18 21.11 -7.60
C GLY A 246 -2.45 20.06 -6.78
N ILE A 247 -1.12 20.17 -6.83
CA ILE A 247 -0.19 19.30 -6.12
C ILE A 247 -0.31 19.57 -4.62
N TRP A 248 -0.36 18.50 -3.84
CA TRP A 248 -0.54 18.57 -2.39
C TRP A 248 0.34 17.56 -1.66
N PHE A 249 0.58 17.86 -0.38
CA PHE A 249 1.15 16.93 0.59
C PHE A 249 0.37 17.04 1.90
N GLY A 250 0.42 15.97 2.69
CA GLY A 250 -0.18 15.93 4.01
C GLY A 250 0.44 14.83 4.86
N PHE A 251 0.17 14.89 6.17
CA PHE A 251 0.69 13.92 7.13
C PHE A 251 -0.45 13.37 7.96
N VAL A 252 -0.47 12.05 8.14
CA VAL A 252 -1.36 11.42 9.11
C VAL A 252 -0.51 10.80 10.21
N ILE A 253 -0.81 11.12 11.47
CA ILE A 253 -0.15 10.50 12.62
C ILE A 253 -0.86 9.17 12.88
N LEU A 254 -0.14 8.07 12.76
CA LEU A 254 -0.69 6.73 12.97
C LEU A 254 -0.82 6.43 14.47
N PRO A 255 -1.91 5.81 14.94
CA PRO A 255 -2.03 5.40 16.33
C PRO A 255 -0.92 4.44 16.72
N GLN A 256 -0.32 4.61 17.90
CA GLN A 256 0.74 3.72 18.41
C GLN A 256 0.28 2.27 18.60
N ASN A 257 -1.01 2.07 18.86
CA ASN A 257 -1.62 0.75 19.07
C ASN A 257 -2.16 0.11 17.78
N ALA A 258 -1.89 0.68 16.61
CA ALA A 258 -2.30 0.10 15.35
C ALA A 258 -1.57 -1.24 15.14
N ALA A 259 -2.32 -2.28 14.76
CA ALA A 259 -1.76 -3.61 14.53
C ALA A 259 -0.89 -3.61 13.27
N ALA A 260 0.29 -4.21 13.36
CA ALA A 260 1.16 -4.42 12.20
C ALA A 260 0.48 -5.35 11.18
N GLY A 261 0.66 -5.07 9.90
CA GLY A 261 0.07 -5.87 8.82
C GLY A 261 -0.18 -5.08 7.53
N PRO A 262 -0.79 -5.73 6.54
CA PRO A 262 -1.22 -5.06 5.31
C PRO A 262 -2.21 -3.93 5.60
N ALA A 263 -2.00 -2.79 4.98
CA ALA A 263 -2.84 -1.60 5.08
C ALA A 263 -2.96 -0.92 3.71
N CYS A 264 -3.79 0.11 3.60
CA CYS A 264 -3.82 0.99 2.43
C CYS A 264 -3.65 2.44 2.86
N ALA A 265 -2.82 3.17 2.13
CA ALA A 265 -2.89 4.62 2.08
C ALA A 265 -4.06 5.02 1.18
N VAL A 266 -4.87 5.96 1.66
CA VAL A 266 -6.11 6.34 0.99
C VAL A 266 -6.18 7.85 0.87
N ALA A 267 -6.67 8.33 -0.27
CA ALA A 267 -7.16 9.68 -0.44
C ALA A 267 -8.57 9.61 -1.06
N TYR A 268 -9.53 10.37 -0.55
CA TYR A 268 -10.89 10.39 -1.10
C TYR A 268 -11.55 11.76 -1.06
N THR A 269 -12.53 11.97 -1.94
CA THR A 269 -13.47 13.10 -1.92
C THR A 269 -14.91 12.61 -2.14
N GLY A 270 -15.91 13.43 -1.80
CA GLY A 270 -17.32 13.06 -1.82
C GLY A 270 -17.80 12.33 -0.56
N GLU A 271 -19.07 11.93 -0.56
CA GLU A 271 -19.66 11.16 0.54
C GLU A 271 -19.45 9.65 0.32
N TYR A 272 -19.09 8.92 1.38
CA TYR A 272 -18.79 7.49 1.25
C TYR A 272 -19.99 6.72 0.67
N LYS A 273 -19.75 6.02 -0.45
CA LYS A 273 -20.75 5.26 -1.23
C LYS A 273 -21.84 6.11 -1.90
N ALA A 274 -21.69 7.43 -1.96
CA ALA A 274 -22.51 8.26 -2.84
C ALA A 274 -21.95 8.25 -4.27
N ASP A 275 -22.74 8.70 -5.24
CA ASP A 275 -22.36 8.74 -6.66
C ASP A 275 -21.14 9.64 -6.91
N ASP A 276 -20.92 10.62 -6.03
CA ASP A 276 -19.81 11.57 -6.08
C ASP A 276 -18.54 11.06 -5.37
N TRP A 277 -18.57 9.84 -4.79
CA TRP A 277 -17.41 9.24 -4.15
C TRP A 277 -16.30 8.98 -5.16
N ARG A 278 -15.10 9.49 -4.85
CA ARG A 278 -13.87 9.17 -5.59
C ARG A 278 -12.77 8.85 -4.60
N GLU A 279 -12.16 7.69 -4.76
CA GLU A 279 -11.14 7.17 -3.85
C GLU A 279 -9.91 6.66 -4.60
N VAL A 280 -8.74 6.96 -4.05
CA VAL A 280 -7.46 6.41 -4.47
C VAL A 280 -6.95 5.54 -3.33
N GLN A 281 -6.58 4.30 -3.62
CA GLN A 281 -5.99 3.39 -2.63
C GLN A 281 -4.63 2.88 -3.11
N ILE A 282 -3.61 2.97 -2.25
CA ILE A 282 -2.29 2.35 -2.48
C ILE A 282 -1.98 1.38 -1.33
N PRO A 283 -1.78 0.08 -1.61
CA PRO A 283 -1.38 -0.89 -0.59
C PRO A 283 -0.02 -0.53 0.01
N ILE A 284 0.07 -0.59 1.34
CA ILE A 284 1.27 -0.33 2.14
C ILE A 284 1.46 -1.42 3.20
N GLN A 285 2.64 -1.45 3.81
CA GLN A 285 2.93 -2.32 4.94
C GLN A 285 3.00 -1.49 6.23
N LEU A 286 2.12 -1.77 7.19
CA LEU A 286 2.18 -1.17 8.52
C LEU A 286 3.07 -2.02 9.44
N ARG A 287 4.03 -1.37 10.12
CA ARG A 287 4.89 -1.94 11.15
C ARG A 287 4.44 -1.48 12.53
N ALA A 288 4.76 -2.30 13.53
CA ALA A 288 4.45 -2.00 14.92
C ALA A 288 5.30 -0.81 15.42
N PHE A 289 4.81 -0.11 16.43
CA PHE A 289 5.49 1.05 17.00
C PHE A 289 6.85 0.71 17.60
N ASP A 290 6.99 -0.50 18.15
CA ASP A 290 8.20 -1.02 18.80
C ASP A 290 9.14 -1.76 17.83
N ASP A 291 8.87 -1.74 16.52
CA ASP A 291 9.74 -2.31 15.52
C ASP A 291 10.98 -1.43 15.30
N THR A 292 12.03 -1.70 16.07
CA THR A 292 13.29 -0.93 16.02
C THR A 292 14.03 -1.09 14.69
N GLN A 293 13.66 -2.06 13.84
CA GLN A 293 14.27 -2.27 12.54
C GLN A 293 13.58 -1.45 11.44
N ALA A 294 12.41 -0.85 11.72
CA ALA A 294 11.70 0.02 10.80
C ALA A 294 12.33 1.42 10.80
N VAL A 295 13.50 1.54 10.17
CA VAL A 295 14.21 2.82 10.00
C VAL A 295 13.86 3.43 8.65
N LEU A 296 13.31 4.64 8.65
CA LEU A 296 12.82 5.32 7.45
C LEU A 296 13.28 6.77 7.43
N LEU A 297 13.53 7.29 6.23
CA LEU A 297 13.83 8.68 5.98
C LEU A 297 13.17 9.10 4.66
N ASP A 298 12.28 10.09 4.73
CA ASP A 298 11.55 10.64 3.59
C ASP A 298 11.67 12.17 3.55
N LEU A 299 11.68 12.69 2.31
CA LEU A 299 11.63 14.12 2.01
C LEU A 299 10.21 14.49 1.57
N GLY A 300 9.61 15.44 2.27
CA GLY A 300 8.25 15.93 2.04
C GLY A 300 8.13 16.99 0.95
N ASN A 301 9.24 17.62 0.55
CA ASN A 301 9.25 18.58 -0.55
C ASN A 301 8.95 17.88 -1.90
N LEU A 302 8.17 18.54 -2.75
CA LEU A 302 7.64 17.98 -4.00
C LEU A 302 8.32 18.55 -5.24
N GLY A 303 8.41 17.72 -6.29
CA GLY A 303 8.84 18.13 -7.63
C GLY A 303 10.32 18.47 -7.74
N GLU A 304 10.67 19.20 -8.80
CA GLU A 304 12.01 19.74 -9.00
C GLU A 304 12.26 20.88 -8.02
N LEU A 305 13.19 20.69 -7.09
CA LEU A 305 13.51 21.70 -6.09
C LEU A 305 14.39 22.79 -6.71
N THR A 306 13.95 24.03 -6.58
CA THR A 306 14.71 25.22 -6.99
C THR A 306 15.01 26.06 -5.76
N PHE A 307 16.29 26.36 -5.56
CA PHE A 307 16.82 27.13 -4.45
C PHE A 307 17.29 28.48 -4.95
N ALA A 308 16.75 29.56 -4.39
CA ALA A 308 17.17 30.92 -4.69
C ALA A 308 18.37 31.30 -3.80
N ARG A 309 19.33 32.01 -4.39
CA ARG A 309 20.51 32.50 -3.65
C ARG A 309 20.10 33.59 -2.66
N GLY A 310 20.72 33.57 -1.49
CA GLY A 310 20.40 34.51 -0.42
C GLY A 310 19.13 34.19 0.36
N GLU A 311 18.37 33.20 -0.10
CA GLU A 311 17.10 32.83 0.51
C GLU A 311 17.23 31.61 1.42
N MET A 312 16.32 31.53 2.38
CA MET A 312 16.12 30.34 3.20
C MET A 312 15.14 29.42 2.48
N THR A 313 15.52 28.17 2.24
CA THR A 313 14.60 27.15 1.73
C THR A 313 14.18 26.22 2.84
N ASN A 314 12.88 26.10 3.09
CA ASN A 314 12.36 25.14 4.05
C ASN A 314 12.39 23.72 3.46
N LEU A 315 13.11 22.82 4.12
CA LEU A 315 13.08 21.39 3.87
C LEU A 315 12.36 20.71 5.02
N PHE A 316 11.57 19.68 4.72
CA PHE A 316 10.84 18.94 5.75
C PHE A 316 10.59 17.50 5.31
N GLY A 317 10.24 16.63 6.24
CA GLY A 317 9.97 15.24 5.93
C GLY A 317 9.63 14.38 7.14
N VAL A 318 9.76 13.07 6.96
CA VAL A 318 9.54 12.07 8.01
C VAL A 318 10.84 11.30 8.24
N ALA A 319 11.15 11.02 9.49
CA ALA A 319 12.24 10.16 9.92
C ALA A 319 11.75 9.27 11.06
N VAL A 320 11.79 7.95 10.84
CA VAL A 320 11.31 6.96 11.79
C VAL A 320 12.48 6.15 12.32
N ASN A 321 12.53 5.99 13.65
CA ASN A 321 13.54 5.20 14.36
C ASN A 321 15.01 5.53 14.00
N LEU A 322 15.28 6.75 13.50
CA LEU A 322 16.65 7.20 13.29
C LEU A 322 17.37 7.36 14.64
N PRO A 323 18.62 6.88 14.76
CA PRO A 323 19.51 7.21 15.87
C PRO A 323 19.54 8.72 16.14
N ASP A 324 19.42 9.09 17.41
CA ASP A 324 19.33 10.47 17.91
C ASP A 324 18.22 11.34 17.27
N ARG A 325 17.32 10.74 16.46
CA ARG A 325 16.35 11.44 15.61
C ARG A 325 17.02 12.47 14.69
N ALA A 326 18.30 12.31 14.40
CA ALA A 326 19.09 13.30 13.69
C ALA A 326 19.01 13.09 12.17
N VAL A 327 18.76 14.17 11.45
CA VAL A 327 18.78 14.23 9.98
C VAL A 327 19.85 15.23 9.56
N ASN A 328 20.81 14.78 8.78
CA ASN A 328 21.88 15.61 8.21
C ASN A 328 21.50 16.01 6.78
N ILE A 329 21.78 17.27 6.43
CA ILE A 329 21.49 17.84 5.12
C ILE A 329 22.79 18.38 4.57
N GLU A 330 23.10 18.03 3.32
CA GLU A 330 24.26 18.50 2.59
C GLU A 330 23.83 18.88 1.17
N LEU A 331 24.15 20.10 0.74
CA LEU A 331 23.95 20.56 -0.63
C LEU A 331 25.30 20.82 -1.27
N VAL A 332 25.58 20.09 -2.34
CA VAL A 332 26.79 20.27 -3.15
C VAL A 332 26.44 20.66 -4.57
N LEU A 333 27.28 21.45 -5.21
CA LEU A 333 27.19 21.75 -6.64
C LEU A 333 28.25 20.96 -7.39
N ASP A 334 27.85 20.13 -8.35
CA ASP A 334 28.80 19.45 -9.22
C ASP A 334 29.26 20.41 -10.31
N SER A 335 30.50 20.90 -10.20
CA SER A 335 31.09 21.79 -11.19
C SER A 335 31.99 20.98 -12.13
N ALA A 336 31.71 21.08 -13.44
CA ALA A 336 32.49 20.40 -14.48
C ALA A 336 34.00 20.74 -14.48
N SER A 337 34.41 21.82 -13.80
CA SER A 337 35.79 22.34 -13.78
C SER A 337 36.55 22.15 -12.48
N SER A 338 35.88 21.93 -11.34
CA SER A 338 36.52 22.03 -10.00
C SER A 338 36.12 20.93 -9.03
N GLY A 339 35.33 19.94 -9.45
CA GLY A 339 34.77 18.92 -8.58
C GLY A 339 33.54 19.41 -7.81
N SER A 340 33.10 18.62 -6.85
CA SER A 340 31.95 18.91 -6.00
C SER A 340 32.29 20.04 -5.02
N GLN A 341 31.55 21.15 -5.09
CA GLN A 341 31.67 22.28 -4.16
C GLN A 341 30.54 22.22 -3.13
N LEU A 342 30.89 22.23 -1.84
CA LEU A 342 29.91 22.35 -0.77
C LEU A 342 29.28 23.74 -0.77
N ILE A 343 27.95 23.80 -0.85
CA ILE A 343 27.17 25.04 -0.85
C ILE A 343 26.57 25.31 0.52
N ALA A 344 25.89 24.32 1.09
CA ALA A 344 25.22 24.46 2.38
C ALA A 344 25.18 23.13 3.12
N THR A 345 25.17 23.19 4.46
CA THR A 345 24.90 22.05 5.33
C THR A 345 23.91 22.43 6.40
N GLY A 346 23.20 21.43 6.92
CA GLY A 346 22.24 21.61 7.98
C GLY A 346 22.06 20.34 8.80
N LYS A 347 21.49 20.49 9.99
CA LYS A 347 21.09 19.37 10.83
C LYS A 347 19.72 19.66 11.43
N ALA A 348 18.79 18.75 11.18
CA ALA A 348 17.45 18.76 11.75
C ALA A 348 17.30 17.62 12.76
N PHE A 349 16.28 17.73 13.62
CA PHE A 349 15.91 16.66 14.53
C PHE A 349 14.42 16.37 14.36
N ALA A 350 14.10 15.09 14.20
CA ALA A 350 12.72 14.65 14.14
C ALA A 350 12.06 14.73 15.52
N ASP A 351 10.78 15.10 15.53
CA ASP A 351 9.98 15.17 16.75
C ASP A 351 9.57 13.77 17.24
N GLN A 352 8.66 13.70 18.22
CA GLN A 352 8.19 12.41 18.76
C GLN A 352 7.34 11.59 17.78
N PHE A 353 6.84 12.21 16.71
CA PHE A 353 6.08 11.56 15.64
C PHE A 353 6.96 11.34 14.41
N GLY A 354 8.25 11.68 14.45
CA GLY A 354 9.16 11.54 13.33
C GLY A 354 9.13 12.69 12.32
N PHE A 355 8.38 13.77 12.55
CA PHE A 355 8.41 14.92 11.65
C PHE A 355 9.69 15.73 11.86
N TRP A 356 10.39 16.09 10.79
CA TRP A 356 11.56 16.97 10.83
C TRP A 356 11.41 18.13 9.84
N SER A 357 12.00 19.28 10.16
CA SER A 357 12.10 20.42 9.25
C SER A 357 13.33 21.27 9.56
N ILE A 358 13.85 21.94 8.54
CA ILE A 358 14.97 22.90 8.63
C ILE A 358 14.81 23.97 7.57
N ASP A 359 15.16 25.21 7.93
CA ASP A 359 15.39 26.27 6.97
C ASP A 359 16.87 26.22 6.55
N LEU A 360 17.14 25.78 5.32
CA LEU A 360 18.48 25.71 4.75
C LEU A 360 18.84 27.06 4.10
N ALA A 361 19.88 27.70 4.61
CA ALA A 361 20.38 28.97 4.06
C ALA A 361 21.24 28.73 2.81
N ILE A 362 20.90 29.38 1.70
CA ILE A 362 21.68 29.33 0.47
C ILE A 362 22.52 30.61 0.36
N PRO A 363 23.86 30.53 0.33
CA PRO A 363 24.70 31.73 0.22
C PRO A 363 24.39 32.58 -1.01
N ASP A 364 24.44 33.90 -0.87
CA ASP A 364 24.27 34.86 -1.98
C ASP A 364 25.28 34.65 -3.12
N ASP A 365 26.48 34.16 -2.77
CA ASP A 365 27.59 33.90 -3.68
C ASP A 365 27.64 32.46 -4.20
N ALA A 366 26.63 31.64 -3.90
CA ALA A 366 26.53 30.29 -4.43
C ALA A 366 26.51 30.31 -5.98
N PRO A 367 27.24 29.41 -6.66
CA PRO A 367 27.20 29.35 -8.12
C PRO A 367 25.84 28.82 -8.59
N ASN A 368 25.38 29.34 -9.74
CA ASN A 368 24.18 28.83 -10.40
C ASN A 368 24.44 27.47 -11.04
N GLY A 369 23.45 26.60 -11.03
CA GLY A 369 23.52 25.32 -11.73
C GLY A 369 22.77 24.20 -11.03
N LEU A 370 23.02 22.97 -11.49
CA LEU A 370 22.47 21.76 -10.89
C LEU A 370 23.32 21.37 -9.68
N GLY A 371 22.66 21.27 -8.53
CA GLY A 371 23.21 20.74 -7.29
C GLY A 371 22.67 19.35 -6.97
N LEU A 372 23.34 18.69 -6.05
CA LEU A 372 22.91 17.46 -5.41
C LEU A 372 22.64 17.75 -3.94
N LEU A 373 21.37 17.64 -3.54
CA LEU A 373 20.93 17.63 -2.16
C LEU A 373 21.00 16.19 -1.63
N THR A 374 21.80 15.98 -0.60
CA THR A 374 21.88 14.73 0.15
C THR A 374 21.25 14.93 1.51
N ILE A 375 20.31 14.07 1.87
CA ILE A 375 19.69 14.03 3.19
C ILE A 375 19.98 12.65 3.76
N SER A 376 20.59 12.57 4.93
CA SER A 376 20.99 11.29 5.51
C SER A 376 20.72 11.21 7.00
N GLY A 377 20.62 9.99 7.51
CA GLY A 377 20.39 9.71 8.91
C GLY A 377 20.81 8.30 9.28
N GLY A 378 21.04 8.07 10.57
CA GLY A 378 21.50 6.79 11.09
C GLY A 378 22.95 6.47 10.78
N GLU A 379 23.37 5.28 11.18
CA GLU A 379 24.75 4.79 11.09
C GLU A 379 24.73 3.31 10.70
N GLU A 380 25.80 2.85 10.04
CA GLU A 380 26.05 1.45 9.69
C GLU A 380 24.83 0.77 9.01
N GLU A 381 24.23 -0.23 9.67
CA GLU A 381 23.12 -1.04 9.14
C GLU A 381 21.79 -0.26 9.08
N ASN A 382 21.69 0.86 9.79
CA ASN A 382 20.51 1.73 9.83
C ASN A 382 20.70 3.03 9.04
N TYR A 383 21.77 3.13 8.24
CA TYR A 383 22.02 4.31 7.41
C TYR A 383 20.95 4.44 6.32
N GLN A 384 20.30 5.60 6.28
CA GLN A 384 19.34 5.99 5.25
C GLN A 384 19.84 7.24 4.55
N GLU A 385 19.63 7.30 3.23
CA GLU A 385 20.06 8.43 2.41
C GLU A 385 19.08 8.71 1.27
N ILE A 386 18.75 9.98 1.09
CA ILE A 386 18.01 10.51 -0.04
C ILE A 386 18.96 11.40 -0.84
N ARG A 387 19.01 11.19 -2.15
CA ARG A 387 19.74 12.04 -3.09
C ARG A 387 18.76 12.67 -4.08
N GLN A 388 18.71 13.99 -4.10
CA GLN A 388 17.80 14.75 -4.95
C GLN A 388 18.59 15.78 -5.75
N THR A 389 18.38 15.81 -7.07
CA THR A 389 18.88 16.91 -7.90
C THR A 389 18.06 18.16 -7.64
N VAL A 390 18.74 19.28 -7.47
CA VAL A 390 18.14 20.60 -7.24
C VAL A 390 18.75 21.62 -8.20
N THR A 391 18.03 22.70 -8.48
CA THR A 391 18.55 23.82 -9.28
C THR A 391 18.83 25.00 -8.35
N ILE A 392 20.04 25.55 -8.39
CA ILE A 392 20.39 26.81 -7.73
C ILE A 392 20.28 27.92 -8.78
N SER A 393 19.41 28.90 -8.53
CA SER A 393 19.10 29.97 -9.48
C SER A 393 19.24 31.38 -8.87
N PRO A 394 19.37 32.42 -9.72
CA PRO A 394 19.67 33.77 -9.31
C PRO A 394 18.87 34.36 -8.17
#